data_AF-A0A2J4RLV4-F1
#
_entry.id   AF-A0A2J4RLV4-F1
#
_cell.length_a   1.000
_cell.length_b   1.000
_cell.length_c   1.000
_cell.angle_alpha   90.00
_cell.angle_beta   90.00
_cell.angle_gamma   90.00
#
_symmetry.space_group_name_H-M   'P 1'
#
loop_
_entity.id
_entity.type
_entity.pdbx_description
1 polymer ?
#
loop_
_entity_poly.entity_id
_entity_poly.type
_entity_poly.pdbx_seq_one_letter_code
_entity_poly.pdbx_strand_id
1 'polypeptide(L)'
;MSQSKFALPRNGFTFKQFFVAHDRCAMKVGTDGILLGAWAPIAQVKRVLDIGAGSGLLALMLAQRTGDTVIVDAVELDEEAAEQARENAGDSPWAERLLIHQADIQQWQPQQTRRYELIVSNPPFFAEGVPCATSQREQARYTSSLD
;
A
#
# COMPACT_ATOMS: atom_id res chain seq x y z
N MET A 1 -14.72 -4.74 34.84
CA MET A 1 -14.70 -3.65 33.86
C MET A 1 -14.85 -4.26 32.48
N SER A 2 -15.96 -3.96 31.79
CA SER A 2 -16.26 -4.51 30.47
C SER A 2 -15.22 -4.03 29.47
N GLN A 3 -14.52 -4.96 28.82
CA GLN A 3 -13.68 -4.62 27.67
C GLN A 3 -14.60 -4.04 26.60
N SER A 4 -14.45 -2.76 26.30
CA SER A 4 -15.02 -2.16 25.09
C SER A 4 -14.55 -3.02 23.91
N LYS A 5 -15.48 -3.73 23.25
CA LYS A 5 -15.18 -4.38 21.98
C LYS A 5 -14.76 -3.27 21.03
N PHE A 6 -13.47 -3.17 20.73
CA PHE A 6 -12.95 -2.28 19.71
C PHE A 6 -13.76 -2.52 18.44
N ALA A 7 -14.61 -1.56 18.07
CA ALA A 7 -15.34 -1.59 16.82
C ALA A 7 -14.30 -1.33 15.73
N LEU A 8 -13.89 -2.38 15.03
CA LEU A 8 -12.95 -2.26 13.93
C LEU A 8 -13.64 -1.52 12.76
N PRO A 9 -12.98 -0.53 12.16
CA PRO A 9 -13.50 0.14 10.97
C PRO A 9 -13.71 -0.87 9.83
N ARG A 10 -14.80 -0.73 9.07
CA ARG A 10 -15.17 -1.70 8.02
C ARG A 10 -14.54 -1.39 6.65
N ASN A 11 -13.94 -0.22 6.49
CA ASN A 11 -13.41 0.28 5.21
C ASN A 11 -11.90 0.04 5.03
N GLY A 12 -11.31 -0.86 5.82
CA GLY A 12 -9.86 -1.03 5.80
C GLY A 12 -9.35 -2.26 6.51
N PHE A 13 -8.05 -2.26 6.76
CA PHE A 13 -7.33 -3.34 7.44
C PHE A 13 -6.64 -2.81 8.69
N THR A 14 -6.82 -3.49 9.82
CA THR A 14 -6.20 -3.11 11.09
C THR A 14 -4.95 -3.95 11.36
N PHE A 15 -3.80 -3.29 11.39
CA PHE A 15 -2.56 -3.85 11.92
C PHE A 15 -2.48 -3.61 13.43
N LYS A 16 -1.50 -4.23 14.10
CA LYS A 16 -1.32 -4.06 15.55
C LYS A 16 -1.05 -2.61 15.97
N GLN A 17 -0.46 -1.79 15.11
CA GLN A 17 -0.01 -0.44 15.44
C GLN A 17 -0.68 0.67 14.61
N PHE A 18 -1.35 0.32 13.52
CA PHE A 18 -1.96 1.29 12.61
C PHE A 18 -3.13 0.68 11.85
N PHE A 19 -3.96 1.53 11.29
CA PHE A 19 -5.07 1.16 10.43
C PHE A 19 -4.81 1.69 9.01
N VAL A 20 -5.31 0.99 8.00
CA VAL A 20 -5.22 1.39 6.59
C VAL A 20 -6.61 1.37 5.99
N ALA A 21 -7.21 2.53 5.78
CA ALA A 21 -8.38 2.68 4.93
C ALA A 21 -7.99 2.43 3.46
N HIS A 22 -8.85 1.74 2.71
CA HIS A 22 -8.54 1.33 1.34
C HIS A 22 -9.76 1.33 0.42
N ASP A 23 -10.81 2.08 0.78
CA ASP A 23 -12.06 2.16 0.03
C ASP A 23 -11.99 3.07 -1.19
N ARG A 24 -11.00 3.97 -1.23
CA ARG A 24 -10.69 4.85 -2.37
C ARG A 24 -9.47 4.41 -3.18
N CYS A 25 -9.11 3.13 -3.10
CA CYS A 25 -7.97 2.59 -3.82
C CYS A 25 -8.43 1.45 -4.73
N ALA A 26 -7.89 1.41 -5.97
CA ALA A 26 -8.20 0.34 -6.92
C ALA A 26 -7.88 -1.06 -6.36
N MET A 27 -6.81 -1.16 -5.58
CA MET A 27 -6.37 -2.39 -4.92
C MET A 27 -6.52 -2.28 -3.41
N LYS A 28 -7.29 -3.22 -2.83
CA LYS A 28 -7.39 -3.40 -1.38
C LYS A 28 -6.10 -4.01 -0.83
N VAL A 29 -5.95 -3.93 0.49
CA VAL A 29 -4.87 -4.60 1.23
C VAL A 29 -4.90 -6.09 0.91
N GLY A 30 -3.83 -6.58 0.29
CA GLY A 30 -3.66 -7.97 -0.12
C GLY A 30 -2.39 -8.59 0.46
N THR A 31 -2.30 -9.91 0.41
CA THR A 31 -1.19 -10.69 0.96
C THR A 31 0.15 -10.26 0.35
N ASP A 32 0.21 -10.01 -0.95
CA ASP A 32 1.45 -9.67 -1.65
C ASP A 32 2.06 -8.36 -1.12
N GLY A 33 1.24 -7.33 -0.91
CA GLY A 33 1.68 -6.06 -0.32
C GLY A 33 2.17 -6.24 1.12
N ILE A 34 1.49 -7.07 1.92
CA ILE A 34 1.93 -7.38 3.29
C ILE A 34 3.25 -8.16 3.28
N LEU A 35 3.41 -9.16 2.41
CA LEU A 35 4.64 -9.94 2.33
C LEU A 35 5.80 -9.08 1.84
N LEU A 36 5.59 -8.24 0.83
CA LEU A 36 6.60 -7.31 0.33
C LEU A 36 7.01 -6.30 1.42
N GLY A 37 6.05 -5.67 2.09
CA GLY A 37 6.30 -4.72 3.17
C GLY A 37 7.00 -5.36 4.37
N ALA A 38 6.79 -6.66 4.62
CA ALA A 38 7.48 -7.41 5.68
C ALA A 38 8.89 -7.87 5.25
N TRP A 39 9.09 -8.20 3.97
CA TRP A 39 10.36 -8.71 3.44
C TRP A 39 11.36 -7.58 3.14
N ALA A 40 10.88 -6.38 2.76
CA ALA A 40 11.73 -5.29 2.28
C ALA A 40 13.01 -5.08 3.13
N PRO A 41 14.21 -5.03 2.52
CA PRO A 41 15.48 -4.96 3.23
C PRO A 41 15.74 -3.53 3.72
N ILE A 42 15.30 -3.24 4.94
CA ILE A 42 15.32 -1.90 5.53
C ILE A 42 16.57 -1.59 6.37
N ALA A 43 17.57 -2.48 6.38
CA ALA A 43 18.78 -2.24 7.17
C ALA A 43 19.58 -1.06 6.59
N GLN A 44 19.93 -0.09 7.45
CA GLN A 44 20.78 1.06 7.11
C GLN A 44 20.23 2.02 6.04
N VAL A 45 18.95 1.91 5.68
CA VAL A 45 18.31 2.86 4.76
C VAL A 45 18.12 4.22 5.45
N LYS A 46 18.25 5.32 4.71
CA LYS A 46 17.99 6.68 5.21
C LYS A 46 16.79 7.31 4.52
N ARG A 47 16.54 6.90 3.28
CA ARG A 47 15.42 7.35 2.47
C ARG A 47 14.87 6.21 1.64
N VAL A 48 13.56 6.04 1.68
CA VAL A 48 12.83 5.01 0.95
C VAL A 48 11.86 5.65 -0.03
N LEU A 49 11.72 5.07 -1.21
CA LEU A 49 10.71 5.42 -2.19
C LEU A 49 9.72 4.27 -2.37
N ASP A 50 8.44 4.55 -2.26
CA ASP A 50 7.33 3.65 -2.61
C ASP A 50 6.65 4.16 -3.89
N ILE A 51 6.68 3.37 -4.97
CA ILE A 51 6.12 3.74 -6.27
C ILE A 51 4.80 3.00 -6.48
N GLY A 52 3.72 3.76 -6.68
CA GLY A 52 2.36 3.22 -6.73
C GLY A 52 1.84 2.94 -5.31
N ALA A 53 1.84 3.98 -4.47
CA ALA A 53 1.59 3.85 -3.04
C ALA A 53 0.19 3.30 -2.71
N GLY A 54 -0.80 3.50 -3.58
CA GLY A 54 -2.19 3.11 -3.37
C GLY A 54 -2.72 3.70 -2.07
N SER A 55 -3.10 2.84 -1.12
CA SER A 55 -3.54 3.26 0.23
C SER A 55 -2.42 3.72 1.16
N GLY A 56 -1.16 3.69 0.72
CA GLY A 56 0.01 3.96 1.55
C GLY A 56 0.43 2.77 2.42
N LEU A 57 -0.08 1.56 2.14
CA LEU A 57 0.20 0.35 2.92
C LEU A 57 1.71 0.10 3.09
N LEU A 58 2.46 0.06 1.98
CA LEU A 58 3.90 -0.21 2.03
C LEU A 58 4.64 0.92 2.73
N ALA A 59 4.31 2.18 2.42
CA ALA A 59 4.88 3.34 3.10
C ALA A 59 4.72 3.25 4.63
N LEU A 60 3.51 2.94 5.13
CA LEU A 60 3.24 2.74 6.56
C LEU A 60 4.03 1.57 7.16
N MET A 61 4.09 0.43 6.46
CA MET A 61 4.86 -0.73 6.92
C MET A 61 6.36 -0.42 7.00
N LEU A 62 6.89 0.33 6.03
CA LEU A 62 8.29 0.75 6.02
C LEU A 62 8.55 1.76 7.13
N ALA A 63 7.63 2.68 7.40
CA ALA A 63 7.73 3.60 8.54
C ALA A 63 7.56 2.89 9.89
N GLN A 64 6.84 1.79 9.97
CA GLN A 64 6.81 1.00 11.20
C GLN A 64 8.17 0.34 11.47
N ARG A 65 8.84 -0.13 10.42
CA ARG A 65 10.03 -0.99 10.55
C ARG A 65 11.34 -0.22 10.57
N THR A 66 11.37 1.03 10.09
CA THR A 66 12.57 1.87 10.02
C THR A 66 12.70 2.81 11.22
N GLY A 67 13.90 3.35 11.46
CA GLY A 67 14.13 4.32 12.54
C GLY A 67 13.52 5.70 12.24
N ASP A 68 13.36 6.52 13.27
CA ASP A 68 12.65 7.81 13.23
C ASP A 68 13.26 8.84 12.26
N THR A 69 14.54 8.69 11.92
CA THR A 69 15.24 9.58 10.99
C THR A 69 15.05 9.21 9.52
N VAL A 70 14.43 8.07 9.23
CA VAL A 70 14.20 7.60 7.86
C VAL A 70 13.00 8.32 7.27
N ILE A 71 13.16 8.87 6.06
CA ILE A 71 12.04 9.47 5.31
C ILE A 71 11.52 8.47 4.29
N VAL A 72 10.20 8.34 4.19
CA VAL A 72 9.54 7.54 3.15
C VAL A 72 8.77 8.49 2.24
N ASP A 73 9.20 8.57 0.99
CA ASP A 73 8.43 9.20 -0.07
C ASP A 73 7.55 8.14 -0.73
N ALA A 74 6.28 8.44 -0.92
CA ALA A 74 5.34 7.58 -1.64
C ALA A 74 4.76 8.37 -2.81
N VAL A 75 4.83 7.81 -4.01
CA VAL A 75 4.31 8.45 -5.22
C VAL A 75 3.09 7.66 -5.70
N GLU A 76 1.98 8.34 -5.87
CA GLU A 76 0.74 7.76 -6.36
C GLU A 76 0.19 8.62 -7.51
N LEU A 77 -0.25 7.96 -8.58
CA LEU A 77 -0.78 8.63 -9.77
C LEU A 77 -2.23 9.08 -9.53
N ASP A 78 -3.04 8.20 -8.93
CA ASP A 78 -4.46 8.42 -8.69
C ASP A 78 -4.70 9.40 -7.54
N GLU A 79 -5.54 10.42 -7.77
CA GLU A 79 -5.78 11.49 -6.80
C GLU A 79 -6.51 10.99 -5.54
N GLU A 80 -7.52 10.14 -5.72
CA GLU A 80 -8.31 9.62 -4.59
C GLU A 80 -7.48 8.67 -3.71
N ALA A 81 -6.67 7.81 -4.34
CA ALA A 81 -5.75 6.94 -3.64
C ALA A 81 -4.65 7.74 -2.91
N ALA A 82 -4.08 8.75 -3.55
CA ALA A 82 -3.09 9.62 -2.92
C ALA A 82 -3.67 10.36 -1.71
N GLU A 83 -4.91 10.85 -1.79
CA GLU A 83 -5.59 11.47 -0.65
C GLU A 83 -5.85 10.46 0.47
N GLN A 84 -6.30 9.25 0.13
CA GLN A 84 -6.47 8.19 1.12
C GLN A 84 -5.16 7.81 1.82
N ALA A 85 -4.05 7.78 1.07
CA ALA A 85 -2.72 7.55 1.61
C ALA A 85 -2.25 8.69 2.53
N ARG A 86 -2.57 9.96 2.21
CA ARG A 86 -2.28 11.10 3.09
C ARG A 86 -3.05 11.00 4.40
N GLU A 87 -4.33 10.67 4.35
CA GLU A 87 -5.15 10.46 5.56
C GLU A 87 -4.58 9.32 6.40
N ASN A 88 -4.31 8.16 5.80
CA ASN A 88 -3.72 7.02 6.52
C ASN A 88 -2.35 7.36 7.13
N ALA A 89 -1.53 8.14 6.43
CA ALA A 89 -0.24 8.61 6.95
C ALA A 89 -0.44 9.58 8.12
N GLY A 90 -1.38 10.54 7.98
CA GLY A 90 -1.73 11.52 9.01
C GLY A 90 -2.30 10.91 10.29
N ASP A 91 -3.09 9.84 10.16
CA ASP A 91 -3.67 9.09 11.28
C ASP A 91 -2.67 8.10 11.91
N SER A 92 -1.47 7.96 11.33
CA SER A 92 -0.43 7.07 11.84
C SER A 92 0.52 7.78 12.81
N PRO A 93 1.26 7.02 13.64
CA PRO A 93 2.34 7.56 14.46
C PRO A 93 3.53 8.17 13.66
N TRP A 94 3.53 8.07 12.33
CA TRP A 94 4.66 8.41 11.46
C TRP A 94 4.36 9.53 10.46
N ALA A 95 3.32 10.32 10.70
CA ALA A 95 2.87 11.39 9.80
C ALA A 95 3.99 12.34 9.34
N GLU A 96 4.93 12.70 10.24
CA GLU A 96 6.01 13.65 9.94
C GLU A 96 7.05 13.14 8.92
N ARG A 97 7.11 11.82 8.71
CA ARG A 97 8.14 11.17 7.87
C ARG A 97 7.59 10.41 6.67
N LEU A 98 6.27 10.41 6.50
CA LEU A 98 5.57 9.86 5.35
C LEU A 98 5.16 10.99 4.41
N LEU A 99 5.82 11.10 3.27
CA LEU A 99 5.59 12.16 2.28
C LEU A 99 4.85 11.57 1.08
N ILE A 100 3.56 11.87 0.94
CA ILE A 100 2.72 11.37 -0.15
C ILE A 100 2.64 12.41 -1.27
N HIS A 101 3.09 12.03 -2.45
CA HIS A 101 3.12 12.84 -3.65
C HIS A 101 2.10 12.31 -4.66
N GLN A 102 1.11 13.13 -5.00
CA GLN A 102 0.20 12.84 -6.10
C GLN A 102 0.88 13.27 -7.40
N ALA A 103 1.38 12.32 -8.18
CA ALA A 103 2.09 12.59 -9.42
C ALA A 103 2.28 11.31 -10.25
N ASP A 104 2.45 11.49 -11.56
CA ASP A 104 3.10 10.49 -12.39
C ASP A 104 4.59 10.38 -12.00
N ILE A 105 5.04 9.17 -11.68
CA ILE A 105 6.44 8.90 -11.32
C ILE A 105 7.41 9.39 -12.40
N GLN A 106 7.03 9.27 -13.69
CA GLN A 106 7.84 9.71 -14.83
C GLN A 106 8.04 11.22 -14.88
N GLN A 107 7.08 11.97 -14.33
CA GLN A 107 7.13 13.43 -14.26
C GLN A 107 7.72 13.93 -12.94
N TRP A 108 7.55 13.15 -11.87
CA TRP A 108 8.05 13.47 -10.54
C TRP A 108 9.55 13.20 -10.40
N GLN A 109 10.06 12.08 -10.93
CA GLN A 109 11.47 11.69 -10.74
C GLN A 109 12.50 12.71 -11.26
N PRO A 110 12.30 13.38 -12.43
CA PRO A 110 13.28 14.31 -12.97
C PRO A 110 13.49 15.55 -12.09
N GLN A 111 12.52 15.87 -11.23
CA GLN A 111 12.57 17.02 -10.32
C GLN A 111 13.30 16.69 -9.01
N GLN A 112 13.60 15.42 -8.76
CA GLN A 112 14.20 14.96 -7.50
C GLN A 112 15.72 14.99 -7.56
N THR A 113 16.33 15.60 -6.53
CA THR A 113 17.80 15.63 -6.35
C THR A 113 18.28 14.62 -5.31
N ARG A 114 17.36 14.03 -4.56
CA ARG A 114 17.62 13.08 -3.47
C ARG A 114 17.81 11.66 -4.03
N ARG A 115 18.70 10.89 -3.40
CA ARG A 115 18.87 9.46 -3.67
C ARG A 115 18.08 8.63 -2.64
N TYR A 116 17.71 7.42 -3.07
CA TYR A 116 16.98 6.45 -2.27
C TYR A 116 17.87 5.22 -2.08
N GLU A 117 18.03 4.75 -0.84
CA GLU A 117 18.73 3.49 -0.57
C GLU A 117 17.83 2.28 -0.76
N LEU A 118 16.51 2.49 -0.74
CA LEU A 118 15.51 1.46 -1.01
C LEU A 118 14.40 2.04 -1.88
N ILE A 119 14.07 1.33 -2.95
CA ILE A 119 12.89 1.60 -3.78
C ILE A 119 12.03 0.34 -3.73
N VAL A 120 10.78 0.50 -3.34
CA VAL A 120 9.76 -0.56 -3.38
C VAL A 120 8.65 -0.15 -4.34
N SER A 121 8.04 -1.13 -4.98
CA SER A 121 6.87 -0.92 -5.81
C SER A 121 6.08 -2.20 -5.87
N ASN A 122 4.76 -2.07 -5.74
CA ASN A 122 3.81 -3.16 -5.97
C ASN A 122 2.85 -2.76 -7.08
N PRO A 123 3.33 -2.68 -8.34
CA PRO A 123 2.51 -2.24 -9.45
C PRO A 123 1.42 -3.27 -9.76
N PRO A 124 0.34 -2.88 -10.46
CA PRO A 124 -0.61 -3.84 -10.98
C PRO A 124 0.09 -4.83 -11.92
N PHE A 125 0.09 -6.12 -11.57
CA PHE A 125 0.75 -7.19 -12.33
C PHE A 125 -0.09 -7.78 -13.46
N PHE A 126 -1.30 -7.27 -13.69
CA PHE A 126 -2.19 -7.78 -14.72
C PHE A 126 -1.89 -7.08 -16.05
N ALA A 127 -1.34 -7.83 -17.01
CA ALA A 127 -1.38 -7.42 -18.41
C ALA A 127 -2.83 -7.16 -18.84
N GLU A 128 -3.06 -6.21 -19.73
CA GLU A 128 -4.37 -6.07 -20.39
C GLU A 128 -4.69 -7.38 -21.16
N GLY A 129 -5.54 -8.22 -20.57
CA GLY A 129 -5.99 -9.51 -21.10
C GLY A 129 -5.92 -10.60 -20.03
N VAL A 130 -7.01 -11.07 -19.45
CA VAL A 130 -8.21 -11.61 -20.14
C VAL A 130 -9.46 -11.01 -19.48
N PRO A 131 -10.37 -10.35 -20.22
CA PRO A 131 -11.70 -10.07 -19.67
C PRO A 131 -12.31 -11.43 -19.32
N CYS A 132 -12.79 -11.62 -18.08
CA CYS A 132 -13.56 -12.83 -17.79
C CYS A 132 -14.72 -12.90 -18.80
N ALA A 133 -14.66 -13.92 -19.65
CA ALA A 133 -15.37 -13.92 -20.90
C ALA A 133 -16.76 -14.55 -20.82
N THR A 134 -17.11 -15.38 -19.81
CA THR A 134 -18.48 -15.89 -19.63
C THR A 134 -18.72 -16.83 -18.44
N SER A 135 -20.00 -16.83 -18.05
CA SER A 135 -20.77 -17.36 -16.90
C SER A 135 -20.53 -18.75 -16.31
N GLN A 136 -19.54 -19.53 -16.77
CA GLN A 136 -19.28 -20.90 -16.26
C GLN A 136 -17.85 -21.16 -15.72
N ARG A 137 -17.01 -20.14 -15.58
CA ARG A 137 -15.71 -20.23 -14.87
C ARG A 137 -15.49 -19.21 -13.73
N GLU A 138 -16.42 -18.42 -13.17
CA GLU A 138 -17.87 -18.15 -13.35
C GLU A 138 -18.91 -19.29 -13.06
N GLN A 139 -18.55 -20.59 -13.04
CA GLN A 139 -19.21 -21.74 -12.37
C GLN A 139 -18.08 -22.74 -12.04
N ALA A 140 -17.36 -22.46 -10.96
CA ALA A 140 -16.15 -23.18 -10.55
C ALA A 140 -14.93 -22.98 -11.48
N ARG A 141 -13.83 -22.42 -10.95
CA ARG A 141 -12.47 -22.79 -11.41
C ARG A 141 -12.23 -24.26 -11.02
N TYR A 142 -12.99 -25.14 -11.67
CA TYR A 142 -12.87 -26.59 -11.76
C TYR A 142 -12.65 -27.35 -10.45
N THR A 143 -13.75 -27.66 -9.77
CA THR A 143 -14.02 -29.05 -9.40
C THR A 143 -15.27 -29.45 -10.15
N SER A 144 -15.06 -30.05 -11.32
CA SER A 144 -16.03 -30.98 -11.89
C SER A 144 -16.59 -31.85 -10.77
N SER A 145 -17.91 -31.86 -10.64
CA SER A 145 -18.72 -32.87 -9.96
C SER A 145 -17.89 -34.04 -9.43
N LEU A 146 -17.70 -34.10 -8.12
CA LEU A 146 -17.22 -35.31 -7.45
C LEU A 146 -18.34 -36.35 -7.55
N ASP A 147 -18.30 -37.14 -8.61
CA ASP A 147 -18.78 -38.53 -8.68
C ASP A 147 -17.74 -39.35 -9.45
#